data_AF-A0A9D9R5E3-F1
#
_entry.id   AF-A0A9D9R5E3-F1
#
_cell.length_a   1.000
_cell.length_b   1.000
_cell.length_c   1.000
_cell.angle_alpha   90.00
_cell.angle_beta   90.00
_cell.angle_gamma   90.00
#
_symmetry.space_group_name_H-M   'P 1'
#
loop_
_entity.id
_entity.type
_entity.pdbx_description
1 polymer ?
#
loop_
_entity_poly.entity_id
_entity_poly.type
_entity_poly.pdbx_seq_one_letter_code
_entity_poly.pdbx_strand_id
1 'polypeptide(L)'
;AWCSFLIGNYSQSVDYYNRIIAKQPGANDYINRGHALLCSGQVKDAVASYMDAVDKSGGSEVLKTLDDDRHYLLDAGVDKLTIALIFDKIRYKGLGTSENM
;
A
#
# COMPACT_ATOMS: atom_id res chain seq x y z
N ALA A 1 -11.22 2.53 -9.34
CA ALA A 1 -10.53 1.85 -8.22
C ALA A 1 -10.45 2.78 -7.01
N TRP A 2 -9.73 3.89 -7.10
CA TRP A 2 -9.59 4.87 -6.00
C TRP A 2 -10.91 5.49 -5.51
N CYS A 3 -11.81 5.91 -6.41
CA CYS A 3 -13.10 6.46 -5.98
C CYS A 3 -13.91 5.46 -5.13
N SER A 4 -13.84 4.16 -5.44
CA SER A 4 -14.47 3.11 -4.62
C SER A 4 -13.84 3.02 -3.23
N PHE A 5 -12.52 3.22 -3.11
CA PHE A 5 -11.84 3.30 -1.82
C PHE A 5 -12.30 4.52 -1.02
N LEU A 6 -12.36 5.71 -1.63
CA LEU A 6 -12.74 6.95 -0.95
C LEU A 6 -14.16 6.94 -0.37
N ILE A 7 -15.06 6.14 -0.94
CA ILE A 7 -16.44 5.98 -0.43
C ILE A 7 -16.62 4.76 0.49
N GLY A 8 -15.53 4.12 0.92
CA GLY A 8 -15.56 2.97 1.85
C GLY A 8 -15.84 1.61 1.20
N ASN A 9 -15.98 1.54 -0.13
CA ASN A 9 -16.21 0.29 -0.86
C ASN A 9 -14.89 -0.44 -1.15
N TYR A 10 -14.19 -0.86 -0.08
CA TYR A 10 -12.84 -1.42 -0.17
C TYR A 10 -12.76 -2.71 -0.98
N SER A 11 -13.71 -3.65 -0.80
CA SER A 11 -13.74 -4.90 -1.60
C SER A 11 -13.80 -4.61 -3.10
N GLN A 12 -14.68 -3.69 -3.51
CA GLN A 12 -14.81 -3.29 -4.92
C GLN A 12 -13.54 -2.60 -5.42
N SER A 13 -12.90 -1.79 -4.57
CA SER A 13 -11.61 -1.16 -4.89
C SER A 13 -10.51 -2.19 -5.14
N VAL A 14 -10.39 -3.19 -4.26
CA VAL A 14 -9.46 -4.32 -4.40
C VAL A 14 -9.69 -5.06 -5.71
N ASP A 15 -10.93 -5.38 -6.06
CA ASP A 15 -11.25 -6.06 -7.33
C ASP A 15 -10.82 -5.26 -8.55
N TYR A 16 -11.01 -3.93 -8.52
CA TYR A 16 -10.54 -3.08 -9.60
C TYR A 16 -9.02 -3.03 -9.68
N TYR A 17 -8.32 -2.92 -8.56
CA TYR A 17 -6.86 -2.92 -8.56
C TYR A 17 -6.27 -4.27 -8.98
N ASN A 18 -6.89 -5.40 -8.61
CA ASN A 18 -6.50 -6.72 -9.12
C ASN A 18 -6.55 -6.77 -10.66
N ARG A 19 -7.57 -6.18 -11.27
CA ARG A 19 -7.70 -6.09 -12.74
C ARG A 19 -6.69 -5.13 -13.38
N ILE A 20 -6.33 -4.04 -12.69
CA ILE A 20 -5.29 -3.09 -13.15
C ILE A 20 -3.92 -3.77 -13.11
N ILE A 21 -3.61 -4.47 -12.03
CA ILE A 21 -2.34 -5.18 -11.81
C ILE A 21 -2.15 -6.33 -12.80
N ALA A 22 -3.22 -6.99 -13.24
CA ALA A 22 -3.15 -8.01 -14.29
C ALA A 22 -2.73 -7.49 -15.68
N LYS A 23 -2.53 -6.17 -15.85
CA LYS A 23 -2.11 -5.53 -17.10
C LYS A 23 -0.68 -5.00 -17.00
N GLN A 24 -0.50 -3.68 -17.05
CA GLN A 24 0.78 -3.01 -16.92
C GLN A 24 0.72 -2.02 -15.74
N PRO A 25 0.86 -2.50 -14.50
CA PRO A 25 0.72 -1.66 -13.32
C PRO A 25 1.95 -0.78 -13.05
N GLY A 26 1.69 0.44 -12.59
CA GLY A 26 2.68 1.31 -11.97
C GLY A 26 2.77 1.09 -10.45
N ALA A 27 3.76 1.70 -9.80
CA ALA A 27 3.93 1.60 -8.34
C ALA A 27 2.68 2.09 -7.58
N ASN A 28 2.07 3.19 -8.02
CA ASN A 28 0.85 3.74 -7.40
C ASN A 28 -0.35 2.77 -7.43
N ASP A 29 -0.43 1.87 -8.41
CA ASP A 29 -1.49 0.87 -8.45
C ASP A 29 -1.35 -0.15 -7.31
N TYR A 30 -0.11 -0.52 -6.99
CA TYR A 30 0.20 -1.40 -5.86
C TYR A 30 0.03 -0.69 -4.52
N ILE A 31 0.44 0.58 -4.40
CA ILE A 31 0.21 1.38 -3.18
C ILE A 31 -1.28 1.46 -2.89
N ASN A 32 -2.08 1.85 -3.89
CA ASN A 32 -3.51 2.00 -3.72
C ASN A 32 -4.24 0.67 -3.48
N ARG A 33 -3.78 -0.43 -4.08
CA ARG A 33 -4.25 -1.77 -3.72
C ARG A 33 -3.93 -2.09 -2.27
N GLY A 34 -2.73 -1.73 -1.81
CA GLY A 34 -2.30 -1.84 -0.42
C GLY A 34 -3.25 -1.11 0.52
N HIS A 35 -3.64 0.13 0.20
CA HIS A 35 -4.63 0.89 0.97
C HIS A 35 -5.98 0.17 1.03
N ALA A 36 -6.50 -0.26 -0.13
CA ALA A 36 -7.79 -0.95 -0.19
C ALA A 36 -7.79 -2.30 0.57
N LEU A 37 -6.71 -3.08 0.47
CA LEU A 37 -6.54 -4.32 1.22
C LEU A 37 -6.45 -4.06 2.71
N LEU A 38 -5.69 -3.04 3.12
CA LEU A 38 -5.50 -2.69 4.52
C LEU A 38 -6.83 -2.29 5.17
N CYS A 39 -7.59 -1.40 4.53
CA CYS A 39 -8.90 -0.97 5.03
C CYS A 39 -9.97 -2.09 4.97
N SER A 40 -9.76 -3.13 4.15
CA SER A 40 -10.59 -4.35 4.17
C SER A 40 -10.15 -5.39 5.21
N GLY A 41 -9.14 -5.09 6.03
CA GLY A 41 -8.60 -6.01 7.06
C GLY A 41 -7.62 -7.07 6.52
N GLN A 42 -7.30 -7.05 5.23
CA GLN A 42 -6.38 -7.99 4.58
C GLN A 42 -4.92 -7.52 4.73
N VAL A 43 -4.46 -7.40 5.97
CA VAL A 43 -3.16 -6.76 6.31
C VAL A 43 -1.97 -7.45 5.62
N LYS A 44 -1.95 -8.78 5.56
CA LYS A 44 -0.84 -9.52 4.93
C LYS A 44 -0.70 -9.19 3.44
N ASP A 45 -1.83 -9.16 2.72
CA ASP A 45 -1.84 -8.86 1.29
C ASP A 45 -1.59 -7.37 1.02
N ALA A 46 -1.99 -6.50 1.95
CA ALA A 46 -1.65 -5.08 1.90
C ALA A 46 -0.14 -4.89 1.96
N VAL A 47 0.54 -5.54 2.90
CA VAL A 47 2.01 -5.53 3.01
C VAL A 47 2.65 -6.05 1.73
N ALA A 48 2.19 -7.18 1.19
CA ALA A 48 2.69 -7.70 -0.09
C ALA A 48 2.57 -6.67 -1.22
N SER A 49 1.43 -5.98 -1.32
CA SER A 49 1.23 -4.93 -2.32
C SER A 49 2.19 -3.75 -2.14
N TYR A 50 2.40 -3.29 -0.91
CA TYR A 50 3.42 -2.25 -0.67
C TYR A 50 4.83 -2.73 -1.04
N MET A 51 5.17 -4.00 -0.78
CA MET A 51 6.47 -4.56 -1.15
C MET A 51 6.67 -4.61 -2.67
N ASP A 52 5.63 -4.91 -3.45
CA ASP A 52 5.65 -4.84 -4.92
C ASP A 52 5.86 -3.39 -5.39
N ALA A 53 5.24 -2.41 -4.71
CA ALA A 53 5.45 -0.99 -5.01
C ALA A 53 6.89 -0.55 -4.71
N VAL A 54 7.47 -1.04 -3.61
CA VAL A 54 8.87 -0.78 -3.23
C VAL A 54 9.81 -1.32 -4.31
N ASP A 55 9.56 -2.53 -4.83
CA ASP A 55 10.40 -3.12 -5.89
C ASP A 55 10.32 -2.34 -7.20
N LYS A 56 9.23 -1.58 -7.42
CA LYS A 56 9.04 -0.75 -8.63
C LYS A 56 9.56 0.69 -8.52
N SER A 57 9.54 1.28 -7.33
CA SER A 57 9.76 2.73 -7.16
C SER A 57 10.67 3.11 -5.99
N GLY A 58 11.11 2.14 -5.20
CA GLY A 58 11.90 2.35 -4.01
C GLY A 58 11.08 2.67 -2.77
N GLY A 59 11.67 2.40 -1.59
CA GLY A 59 10.98 2.57 -0.30
C GLY A 59 10.60 4.01 0.00
N SER A 60 11.43 4.99 -0.40
CA SER A 60 11.18 6.41 -0.10
C SER A 60 9.89 6.92 -0.75
N GLU A 61 9.63 6.54 -2.00
CA GLU A 61 8.42 6.97 -2.71
C GLU A 61 7.16 6.35 -2.09
N VAL A 62 7.22 5.04 -1.79
CA VAL A 62 6.10 4.34 -1.13
C VAL A 62 5.79 4.93 0.24
N LEU A 63 6.82 5.22 1.04
CA LEU A 63 6.65 5.83 2.36
C LEU A 63 6.04 7.22 2.27
N LYS A 64 6.44 8.03 1.29
CA LYS A 64 5.88 9.37 1.06
C LYS A 64 4.40 9.27 0.73
N THR A 65 4.00 8.47 -0.27
CA THR A 65 2.60 8.35 -0.67
C THR A 65 1.73 7.75 0.44
N LEU A 66 2.23 6.73 1.14
CA LEU A 66 1.54 6.15 2.30
C LEU A 66 1.36 7.18 3.44
N ASP A 67 2.29 8.12 3.59
CA ASP A 67 2.18 9.19 4.58
C ASP A 67 1.16 10.26 4.15
N ASP A 68 1.20 10.66 2.88
CA ASP A 68 0.25 11.61 2.29
C ASP A 68 -1.20 11.09 2.43
N ASP A 69 -1.41 9.79 2.19
CA ASP A 69 -2.73 9.13 2.27
C ASP A 69 -3.08 8.60 3.67
N ARG A 70 -2.22 8.78 4.67
CA ARG A 70 -2.38 8.23 6.03
C ARG A 70 -3.74 8.58 6.65
N HIS A 71 -4.24 9.79 6.40
CA HIS A 71 -5.51 10.25 6.95
C HIS A 71 -6.68 9.38 6.48
N TYR A 72 -6.72 8.96 5.21
CA TYR A 72 -7.76 8.05 4.71
C TYR A 72 -7.73 6.68 5.40
N LEU A 73 -6.54 6.18 5.76
CA LEU A 73 -6.40 4.91 6.48
C LEU A 73 -6.92 5.02 7.91
N LEU A 74 -6.63 6.13 8.58
CA LEU A 74 -7.11 6.39 9.94
C LEU A 74 -8.63 6.57 9.97
N ASP A 75 -9.19 7.33 9.02
CA ASP A 75 -10.63 7.55 8.90
C ASP A 75 -11.38 6.24 8.57
N ALA A 76 -10.72 5.30 7.88
CA ALA A 76 -11.22 3.96 7.63
C ALA A 76 -11.15 3.02 8.86
N GLY A 77 -10.60 3.48 9.98
CA GLY A 77 -10.48 2.71 11.23
C GLY A 77 -9.22 1.85 11.34
N VAL A 78 -8.24 2.01 10.45
CA VAL A 78 -6.93 1.36 10.60
C VAL A 78 -6.20 2.01 11.77
N ASP A 79 -5.72 1.20 12.72
CA ASP A 79 -5.05 1.73 13.89
C ASP A 79 -3.63 2.25 13.58
N LYS A 80 -3.18 3.22 14.37
CA LYS A 80 -1.88 3.88 14.20
C LYS A 80 -0.70 2.92 14.33
N LEU A 81 -0.82 1.88 15.16
CA LEU A 81 0.25 0.91 15.38
C LEU A 81 0.43 0.03 14.14
N THR A 82 -0.66 -0.45 13.53
CA THR A 82 -0.61 -1.19 12.27
C THR A 82 0.07 -0.37 11.17
N ILE A 83 -0.29 0.90 11.03
CA ILE A 83 0.37 1.79 10.04
C ILE A 83 1.87 1.92 10.36
N ALA A 84 2.24 2.19 11.61
CA ALA A 84 3.65 2.31 12.00
C ALA A 84 4.47 1.05 11.71
N LEU A 85 3.92 -0.14 11.97
CA LEU A 85 4.58 -1.41 11.66
C LEU A 85 4.79 -1.63 10.15
N ILE A 86 3.85 -1.18 9.31
CA ILE A 86 4.00 -1.21 7.86
C ILE A 86 5.11 -0.27 7.41
N PHE A 87 5.18 0.94 7.97
CA PHE A 87 6.27 1.89 7.71
C PHE A 87 7.64 1.25 8.05
N ASP A 88 7.76 0.63 9.21
CA ASP A 88 9.01 -0.01 9.64
C ASP A 88 9.37 -1.20 8.75
N LYS A 89 8.39 -1.99 8.32
CA LYS A 89 8.60 -3.07 7.35
C LYS A 89 9.15 -2.55 6.02
N ILE A 90 8.62 -1.44 5.50
CA ILE A 90 9.09 -0.81 4.26
C ILE A 90 10.51 -0.26 4.44
N ARG A 91 10.80 0.45 5.54
CA ARG A 91 12.14 0.96 5.85
C ARG A 91 13.17 -0.16 5.94
N TYR A 92 12.85 -1.25 6.63
CA TYR A 92 13.75 -2.40 6.76
C TYR A 92 14.13 -2.99 5.40
N LYS A 93 13.17 -3.15 4.48
CA LYS A 93 13.45 -3.62 3.11
C LYS A 93 14.34 -2.65 2.34
N GLY A 94 14.12 -1.34 2.48
CA GLY A 94 14.93 -0.31 1.82
C GLY A 94 16.38 -0.21 2.31
N LEU A 95 16.67 -0.61 3.55
CA LEU A 95 18.04 -0.68 4.09
C LEU A 95 18.82 -1.90 3.58
N GLY A 96 18.14 -3.03 3.36
CA GLY A 96 18.78 -4.26 2.85
C GLY A 96 19.24 -4.21 1.39
N THR A 97 18.79 -3.22 0.62
CA THR A 97 19.22 -3.03 -0.79
C THR A 97 20.50 -2.19 -0.93
N SER A 98 20.93 -1.47 0.12
CA SER A 98 22.18 -0.70 0.10
C SER A 98 23.41 -1.47 0.59
N GLU A 99 23.23 -2.67 1.15
CA GLU A 99 24.35 -3.52 1.63
C GLU A 99 24.82 -4.57 0.59
N ASN A 100 24.19 -4.65 -0.58
CA ASN A 100 24.51 -5.63 -1.63
C ASN A 100 24.92 -5.00 -2.97
N MET A 101 25.52 -3.81 -2.95
CA MET A 101 26.14 -3.19 -4.15
C MET A 101 27.52 -2.64 -3.85
#